data_AF-A0A4R5TLN5-F1
#
_entry.id   AF-A0A4R5TLN5-F1
#
_cell.length_a   1.000
_cell.length_b   1.000
_cell.length_c   1.000
_cell.angle_alpha   90.00
_cell.angle_beta   90.00
_cell.angle_gamma   90.00
#
_symmetry.space_group_name_H-M   'P 1'
#
loop_
_entity.id
_entity.type
_entity.pdbx_description
1 polymer ?
#
loop_
_entity_poly.entity_id
_entity_poly.type
_entity_poly.pdbx_seq_one_letter_code
_entity_poly.pdbx_strand_id
1 'polypeptide(L)'
;MTSFLRGTAALLCAAVLALPLAASAADKTSLDTDRDRTGYMIGMDVGRSLAPVAPDMDVAAFERAVRHAFEGGEPLLGEADAAQVGPALMQRVAARGGQRVPGLAPGATPPPVDKAKVGLLMGADVGRSLAPIQREFDVATFMQAVRTTLAGGTPLLSPEQFAAAGEAFQKHMQQREARAGEENRQAGLDFLAGNRTTKGVVTTASGLQYQVLRQGSGRRPMATDRVRVHYRGTLLDGTVFDSSYDRGQAADFGLRQVIPGWTEGLALMPIGGRYRFWIPSDLAYGTQGRPPTIGPNSVLVFDVELLDIL
;
A
#
# COMPACT_ATOMS: atom_id res chain seq x y z
N MET A 1 5.90 -86.73 -3.15
CA MET A 1 6.83 -86.40 -2.05
C MET A 1 7.39 -85.00 -2.32
N THR A 2 7.18 -84.07 -1.38
CA THR A 2 8.06 -82.94 -0.98
C THR A 2 8.72 -82.08 -2.07
N SER A 3 8.80 -80.75 -2.06
CA SER A 3 8.43 -79.67 -1.13
C SER A 3 8.89 -78.35 -1.81
N PHE A 4 8.15 -77.27 -1.57
CA PHE A 4 8.51 -75.85 -1.49
C PHE A 4 9.93 -75.34 -1.88
N LEU A 5 9.98 -74.22 -2.63
CA LEU A 5 10.46 -72.88 -2.20
C LEU A 5 10.44 -71.92 -3.42
N ARG A 6 9.52 -70.95 -3.49
CA ARG A 6 9.68 -69.51 -3.17
C ARG A 6 10.71 -68.74 -4.01
N GLY A 7 10.21 -67.93 -4.93
CA GLY A 7 10.94 -66.83 -5.59
C GLY A 7 9.95 -65.74 -6.03
N THR A 8 10.05 -64.57 -5.43
CA THR A 8 9.11 -63.45 -5.40
C THR A 8 8.90 -62.74 -6.75
N ALA A 9 7.64 -62.59 -7.17
CA ALA A 9 7.24 -61.67 -8.24
C ALA A 9 7.07 -60.25 -7.65
N ALA A 10 7.90 -59.31 -8.10
CA ALA A 10 7.78 -57.89 -7.77
C ALA A 10 6.59 -57.28 -8.54
N LEU A 11 5.49 -57.01 -7.83
CA LEU A 11 4.39 -56.18 -8.32
C LEU A 11 4.78 -54.70 -8.14
N LEU A 12 5.09 -54.03 -9.24
CA LEU A 12 5.16 -52.57 -9.32
C LEU A 12 3.73 -52.00 -9.26
N CYS A 13 3.25 -51.69 -8.06
CA CYS A 13 2.10 -50.82 -7.88
C CYS A 13 2.54 -49.37 -8.19
N ALA A 14 2.19 -48.88 -9.38
CA ALA A 14 2.26 -47.46 -9.69
C ALA A 14 1.20 -46.71 -8.86
N ALA A 15 1.60 -46.20 -7.69
CA ALA A 15 0.81 -45.25 -6.93
C ALA A 15 0.81 -43.92 -7.69
N VAL A 16 -0.28 -43.63 -8.40
CA VAL A 16 -0.57 -42.27 -8.88
C VAL A 16 -0.85 -41.42 -7.65
N LEU A 17 0.16 -40.70 -7.18
CA LEU A 17 0.00 -39.62 -6.20
C LEU A 17 -0.81 -38.51 -6.85
N ALA A 18 -2.13 -38.57 -6.68
CA ALA A 18 -2.99 -37.41 -6.88
C ALA A 18 -2.61 -36.37 -5.83
N LEU A 19 -1.83 -35.36 -6.25
CA LEU A 19 -1.62 -34.16 -5.45
C LEU A 19 -3.00 -33.56 -5.12
N PRO A 20 -3.28 -33.19 -3.87
CA PRO A 20 -4.52 -32.51 -3.56
C PRO A 20 -4.49 -31.15 -4.25
N LEU A 21 -5.41 -30.95 -5.21
CA LEU A 21 -5.82 -29.62 -5.63
C LEU A 21 -6.14 -28.84 -4.35
N ALA A 22 -5.49 -27.68 -4.17
CA ALA A 22 -5.80 -26.79 -3.06
C ALA A 22 -7.32 -26.56 -3.04
N ALA A 23 -7.97 -27.04 -1.99
CA ALA A 23 -9.40 -26.87 -1.81
C ALA A 23 -9.69 -25.37 -1.81
N SER A 24 -10.59 -24.92 -2.70
CA SER A 24 -11.19 -23.60 -2.55
C SER A 24 -11.81 -23.57 -1.14
N ALA A 25 -11.42 -22.61 -0.30
CA ALA A 25 -12.09 -22.39 0.97
C ALA A 25 -13.59 -22.23 0.67
N ALA A 26 -14.41 -23.13 1.19
CA ALA A 26 -15.86 -23.08 0.97
C ALA A 26 -16.41 -21.76 1.52
N ASP A 27 -17.42 -21.23 0.84
CA ASP A 27 -18.12 -20.03 1.29
C ASP A 27 -18.71 -20.26 2.69
N LYS A 28 -18.53 -19.28 3.58
CA LYS A 28 -19.02 -19.36 4.96
C LYS A 28 -20.54 -19.28 4.99
N THR A 29 -21.16 -19.99 5.92
CA THR A 29 -22.60 -19.88 6.21
C THR A 29 -22.90 -18.94 7.37
N SER A 30 -21.90 -18.63 8.20
CA SER A 30 -21.98 -17.67 9.32
C SER A 30 -20.67 -16.89 9.48
N LEU A 31 -20.74 -15.73 10.14
CA LEU A 31 -19.61 -14.83 10.39
C LEU A 31 -19.30 -14.78 11.89
N ASP A 32 -18.45 -15.72 12.31
CA ASP A 32 -18.27 -16.03 13.73
C ASP A 32 -17.26 -15.09 14.41
N THR A 33 -16.31 -14.54 13.65
CA THR A 33 -15.26 -13.65 14.17
C THR A 33 -15.43 -12.20 13.71
N ASP A 34 -14.86 -11.25 14.46
CA ASP A 34 -14.84 -9.84 14.03
C ASP A 34 -14.08 -9.68 12.71
N ARG A 35 -12.99 -10.43 12.52
CA ARG A 35 -12.23 -10.46 11.27
C ARG A 35 -13.09 -10.89 10.07
N ASP A 36 -14.00 -11.84 10.28
CA ASP A 36 -14.95 -12.28 9.24
C ASP A 36 -15.99 -11.21 8.94
N ARG A 37 -16.58 -10.60 9.97
CA ARG A 37 -17.58 -9.53 9.81
C ARG A 37 -16.97 -8.31 9.13
N THR A 38 -15.75 -7.93 9.53
CA THR A 38 -14.98 -6.86 8.87
C THR A 38 -14.74 -7.20 7.40
N GLY A 39 -14.23 -8.39 7.09
CA GLY A 39 -13.99 -8.79 5.70
C GLY A 39 -15.26 -8.79 4.86
N TYR A 40 -16.34 -9.35 5.40
CA TYR A 40 -17.63 -9.39 4.73
C TYR A 40 -18.20 -7.98 4.50
N MET A 41 -18.14 -7.11 5.51
CA MET A 41 -18.56 -5.71 5.39
C MET A 41 -17.75 -4.96 4.32
N ILE A 42 -16.42 -5.05 4.34
CA ILE A 42 -15.57 -4.41 3.31
C ILE A 42 -15.93 -4.96 1.92
N GLY A 43 -16.14 -6.28 1.81
CA GLY A 43 -16.51 -6.91 0.54
C GLY A 43 -17.88 -6.50 0.02
N MET A 44 -18.84 -6.24 0.92
CA MET A 44 -20.14 -5.68 0.54
C MET A 44 -19.99 -4.25 -0.03
N ASP A 45 -19.19 -3.41 0.59
CA ASP A 45 -18.96 -2.04 0.09
C ASP A 45 -18.22 -2.02 -1.24
N VAL A 46 -17.21 -2.87 -1.40
CA VAL A 46 -16.55 -3.07 -2.70
C VAL A 46 -17.52 -3.63 -3.74
N GLY A 47 -18.35 -4.61 -3.39
CA GLY A 47 -19.35 -5.15 -4.30
C GLY A 47 -20.34 -4.07 -4.76
N ARG A 48 -20.81 -3.21 -3.85
CA ARG A 48 -21.70 -2.09 -4.20
C ARG A 48 -21.01 -1.05 -5.09
N SER A 49 -19.75 -0.71 -4.80
CA SER A 49 -19.00 0.25 -5.61
C SER A 49 -18.69 -0.27 -7.02
N LEU A 50 -18.57 -1.59 -7.18
CA LEU A 50 -18.36 -2.26 -8.47
C LEU A 50 -19.66 -2.52 -9.26
N ALA A 51 -20.84 -2.33 -8.67
CA ALA A 51 -22.11 -2.60 -9.35
C ALA A 51 -22.25 -1.92 -10.73
N PRO A 52 -21.80 -0.65 -10.94
CA PRO A 52 -21.87 -0.01 -12.26
C PRO A 52 -21.00 -0.66 -13.33
N VAL A 53 -19.87 -1.27 -12.96
CA VAL A 53 -18.90 -1.90 -13.89
C VAL A 53 -19.12 -3.42 -14.03
N ALA A 54 -19.83 -4.04 -13.09
CA ALA A 54 -20.03 -5.48 -13.02
C ALA A 54 -20.50 -6.15 -14.33
N PRO A 55 -21.40 -5.56 -15.15
CA PRO A 55 -21.81 -6.17 -16.43
C PRO A 55 -20.67 -6.36 -17.44
N ASP A 56 -19.61 -5.56 -17.33
CA ASP A 56 -18.46 -5.54 -18.23
C ASP A 56 -17.21 -6.17 -17.58
N MET A 57 -17.36 -6.87 -16.44
CA MET A 57 -16.26 -7.40 -15.65
C MET A 57 -16.33 -8.92 -15.53
N ASP A 58 -15.18 -9.59 -15.63
CA ASP A 58 -15.01 -10.99 -15.26
C ASP A 58 -14.60 -11.08 -13.79
N VAL A 59 -15.47 -11.65 -12.96
CA VAL A 59 -15.26 -11.71 -11.51
C VAL A 59 -14.08 -12.62 -11.14
N ALA A 60 -13.82 -13.69 -11.91
CA ALA A 60 -12.69 -14.56 -11.65
C ALA A 60 -11.35 -13.84 -11.91
N ALA A 61 -11.27 -13.02 -12.96
CA ALA A 61 -10.12 -12.16 -13.23
C ALA A 61 -9.93 -11.10 -12.14
N PHE A 62 -11.02 -10.49 -11.67
CA PHE A 62 -11.00 -9.60 -10.52
C PHE A 62 -10.40 -10.28 -9.28
N GLU A 63 -10.90 -11.47 -8.90
CA GLU A 63 -10.40 -12.18 -7.73
C GLU A 63 -8.92 -12.54 -7.83
N ARG A 64 -8.47 -12.98 -9.01
CA ARG A 64 -7.04 -13.26 -9.26
C ARG A 64 -6.18 -12.02 -9.06
N ALA A 65 -6.60 -10.87 -9.61
CA ALA A 65 -5.84 -9.64 -9.51
C ALA A 65 -5.77 -9.07 -8.08
N VAL A 66 -6.87 -9.13 -7.31
CA VAL A 66 -6.83 -8.73 -5.89
C VAL A 66 -5.89 -9.61 -5.09
N ARG A 67 -5.94 -10.94 -5.27
CA ARG A 67 -5.03 -11.86 -4.56
C ARG A 67 -3.58 -11.59 -4.92
N HIS A 68 -3.29 -11.39 -6.19
CA HIS A 68 -1.96 -11.07 -6.65
C HIS A 68 -1.43 -9.76 -6.05
N ALA A 69 -2.29 -8.73 -5.96
CA ALA A 69 -1.92 -7.48 -5.31
C ALA A 69 -1.64 -7.64 -3.80
N PHE A 70 -2.40 -8.49 -3.09
CA PHE A 70 -2.13 -8.81 -1.67
C PHE A 70 -0.83 -9.59 -1.46
N GLU A 71 -0.39 -10.34 -2.46
CA GLU A 71 0.92 -11.00 -2.51
C GLU A 71 2.06 -10.03 -2.86
N GLY A 72 1.77 -8.74 -3.08
CA GLY A 72 2.75 -7.72 -3.46
C GLY A 72 3.15 -7.77 -4.94
N GLY A 73 2.37 -8.46 -5.78
CA GLY A 73 2.61 -8.56 -7.21
C GLY A 73 2.26 -7.28 -7.98
N GLU A 74 2.98 -7.06 -9.08
CA GLU A 74 2.67 -5.99 -10.03
C GLU A 74 1.34 -6.24 -10.75
N PRO A 75 0.69 -5.20 -11.33
CA PRO A 75 -0.55 -5.38 -12.06
C PRO A 75 -0.46 -6.47 -13.14
N LEU A 76 -1.39 -7.41 -13.10
CA LEU A 76 -1.48 -8.50 -14.09
C LEU A 76 -1.90 -8.01 -15.50
N LEU A 77 -2.35 -6.76 -15.60
CA LEU A 77 -2.68 -6.10 -16.86
C LEU A 77 -1.57 -5.10 -17.20
N GLY A 78 -0.97 -5.24 -18.39
CA GLY A 78 0.07 -4.32 -18.85
C GLY A 78 -0.47 -2.90 -19.09
N GLU A 79 0.40 -1.89 -18.96
CA GLU A 79 0.02 -0.47 -19.05
C GLU A 79 -0.68 -0.10 -20.36
N ALA A 80 -0.23 -0.63 -21.49
CA ALA A 80 -0.84 -0.37 -22.80
C ALA A 80 -2.31 -0.86 -22.85
N ASP A 81 -2.57 -2.03 -22.26
CA ASP A 81 -3.92 -2.57 -22.17
C ASP A 81 -4.78 -1.78 -21.18
N ALA A 82 -4.21 -1.39 -20.02
CA ALA A 82 -4.90 -0.57 -19.04
C ALA A 82 -5.32 0.80 -19.63
N ALA A 83 -4.42 1.43 -20.40
CA ALA A 83 -4.66 2.70 -21.08
C ALA A 83 -5.78 2.64 -22.13
N GLN A 84 -6.06 1.46 -22.69
CA GLN A 84 -7.16 1.25 -23.63
C GLN A 84 -8.47 0.87 -22.92
N VAL A 85 -8.39 -0.05 -21.96
CA VAL A 85 -9.57 -0.64 -21.29
C VAL A 85 -10.24 0.37 -20.36
N GLY A 86 -9.46 1.16 -19.62
CA GLY A 86 -10.00 2.13 -18.66
C GLY A 86 -10.96 3.16 -19.29
N PRO A 87 -10.53 3.92 -20.31
CA PRO A 87 -11.41 4.86 -21.00
C PRO A 87 -12.63 4.20 -21.64
N ALA A 88 -12.46 3.05 -22.29
CA ALA A 88 -13.56 2.33 -22.93
C ALA A 88 -14.60 1.84 -21.88
N LEU A 89 -14.16 1.38 -20.71
CA LEU A 89 -15.03 1.03 -19.60
C LEU A 89 -15.81 2.26 -19.10
N MET A 90 -15.14 3.40 -18.90
CA MET A 90 -15.79 4.64 -18.46
C MET A 90 -16.86 5.12 -19.44
N GLN A 91 -16.62 5.01 -20.75
CA GLN A 91 -17.62 5.30 -21.77
C GLN A 91 -18.86 4.40 -21.65
N ARG A 92 -18.67 3.11 -21.35
CA ARG A 92 -19.77 2.15 -21.16
C ARG A 92 -20.58 2.42 -19.91
N VAL A 93 -19.91 2.72 -18.79
CA VAL A 93 -20.57 3.11 -17.53
C VAL A 93 -21.37 4.41 -17.72
N ALA A 94 -20.78 5.41 -18.37
CA ALA A 94 -21.45 6.68 -18.67
C ALA A 94 -22.69 6.48 -19.56
N ALA A 95 -22.57 5.69 -20.64
CA ALA A 95 -23.71 5.38 -21.51
C ALA A 95 -24.84 4.65 -20.77
N ARG A 96 -24.50 3.67 -19.90
CA ARG A 96 -25.46 2.95 -19.07
C ARG A 96 -26.16 3.87 -18.07
N GLY A 97 -25.45 4.86 -17.54
CA GLY A 97 -25.99 5.91 -16.67
C GLY A 97 -26.74 7.03 -17.41
N GLY A 98 -26.92 6.93 -18.73
CA GLY A 98 -27.61 7.95 -19.54
C GLY A 98 -26.81 9.24 -19.75
N GLN A 99 -25.51 9.25 -19.43
CA GLN A 99 -24.63 10.40 -19.62
C GLN A 99 -24.15 10.49 -21.07
N ARG A 100 -23.87 11.72 -21.54
CA ARG A 100 -23.23 11.92 -22.84
C ARG A 100 -21.79 11.41 -22.79
N VAL A 101 -21.45 10.60 -23.78
CA VAL A 101 -20.08 10.06 -23.91
C VAL A 101 -19.28 10.95 -24.86
N PRO A 102 -18.15 11.55 -24.42
CA PRO A 102 -17.30 12.36 -25.28
C PRO A 102 -16.84 11.58 -26.52
N GLY A 103 -16.96 12.18 -27.70
CA GLY A 103 -16.54 11.57 -28.96
C GLY A 103 -17.53 10.56 -29.58
N LEU A 104 -18.68 10.31 -28.95
CA LEU A 104 -19.75 9.47 -29.49
C LEU A 104 -21.02 10.29 -29.74
N ALA A 105 -21.73 9.96 -30.83
CA ALA A 105 -23.03 10.56 -31.12
C ALA A 105 -24.06 10.17 -30.02
N PRO A 106 -25.06 11.03 -29.73
CA PRO A 106 -26.13 10.68 -28.80
C PRO A 106 -26.82 9.36 -29.18
N GLY A 107 -26.90 8.42 -28.24
CA GLY A 107 -27.49 7.09 -28.47
C GLY A 107 -26.57 6.06 -29.13
N ALA A 108 -25.33 6.40 -29.50
CA ALA A 108 -24.37 5.44 -30.01
C ALA A 108 -23.92 4.46 -28.91
N THR A 109 -23.79 3.18 -29.28
CA THR A 109 -23.28 2.15 -28.37
C THR A 109 -21.77 2.28 -28.23
N PRO A 110 -21.21 2.39 -27.01
CA PRO A 110 -19.77 2.43 -26.82
C PRO A 110 -19.11 1.10 -27.23
N PRO A 111 -17.81 1.13 -27.59
CA PRO A 111 -17.08 -0.06 -28.01
C PRO A 111 -17.14 -1.18 -26.95
N PRO A 112 -17.08 -2.46 -27.36
CA PRO A 112 -16.98 -3.56 -26.41
C PRO A 112 -15.66 -3.50 -25.64
N VAL A 113 -15.67 -4.03 -24.42
CA VAL A 113 -14.47 -4.19 -23.59
C VAL A 113 -14.26 -5.67 -23.28
N ASP A 114 -13.00 -6.06 -23.17
CA ASP A 114 -12.61 -7.39 -22.69
C ASP A 114 -12.88 -7.47 -21.18
N LYS A 115 -13.84 -8.31 -20.79
CA LYS A 115 -14.26 -8.45 -19.40
C LYS A 115 -13.16 -8.97 -18.49
N ALA A 116 -12.27 -9.83 -19.00
CA ALA A 116 -11.14 -10.33 -18.25
C ALA A 116 -10.17 -9.18 -17.93
N LYS A 117 -9.88 -8.33 -18.92
CA LYS A 117 -9.03 -7.14 -18.71
C LYS A 117 -9.66 -6.15 -17.74
N VAL A 118 -10.98 -5.93 -17.81
CA VAL A 118 -11.70 -5.10 -16.84
C VAL A 118 -11.57 -5.68 -15.42
N GLY A 119 -11.74 -7.00 -15.27
CA GLY A 119 -11.55 -7.68 -13.98
C GLY A 119 -10.14 -7.49 -13.43
N LEU A 120 -9.11 -7.70 -14.27
CA LEU A 120 -7.71 -7.51 -13.85
C LEU A 120 -7.44 -6.06 -13.41
N LEU A 121 -7.95 -5.07 -14.16
CA LEU A 121 -7.79 -3.65 -13.86
C LEU A 121 -8.44 -3.29 -12.51
N MET A 122 -9.73 -3.59 -12.36
CA MET A 122 -10.48 -3.28 -11.14
C MET A 122 -9.93 -4.03 -9.92
N GLY A 123 -9.55 -5.29 -10.10
CA GLY A 123 -8.99 -6.11 -9.03
C GLY A 123 -7.62 -5.63 -8.56
N ALA A 124 -6.76 -5.17 -9.47
CA ALA A 124 -5.48 -4.57 -9.10
C ALA A 124 -5.67 -3.28 -8.30
N ASP A 125 -6.60 -2.42 -8.70
CA ASP A 125 -6.88 -1.16 -7.99
C ASP A 125 -7.46 -1.40 -6.60
N VAL A 126 -8.45 -2.29 -6.48
CA VAL A 126 -9.03 -2.69 -5.18
C VAL A 126 -7.95 -3.34 -4.30
N GLY A 127 -7.21 -4.31 -4.84
CA GLY A 127 -6.18 -5.01 -4.10
C GLY A 127 -5.09 -4.08 -3.58
N ARG A 128 -4.60 -3.15 -4.41
CA ARG A 128 -3.62 -2.12 -4.00
C ARG A 128 -4.18 -1.20 -2.91
N SER A 129 -5.45 -0.80 -3.03
CA SER A 129 -6.09 0.10 -2.05
C SER A 129 -6.28 -0.56 -0.68
N LEU A 130 -6.52 -1.88 -0.65
CA LEU A 130 -6.79 -2.65 0.57
C LEU A 130 -5.53 -3.31 1.15
N ALA A 131 -4.43 -3.40 0.39
CA ALA A 131 -3.18 -4.02 0.85
C ALA A 131 -2.70 -3.52 2.22
N PRO A 132 -2.76 -2.22 2.58
CA PRO A 132 -2.33 -1.74 3.89
C PRO A 132 -3.14 -2.31 5.08
N ILE A 133 -4.38 -2.72 4.85
CA ILE A 133 -5.30 -3.26 5.87
C ILE A 133 -5.62 -4.74 5.65
N GLN A 134 -4.94 -5.43 4.74
CA GLN A 134 -5.24 -6.83 4.40
C GLN A 134 -5.16 -7.79 5.58
N ARG A 135 -4.37 -7.45 6.61
CA ARG A 135 -4.23 -8.25 7.84
C ARG A 135 -5.44 -8.15 8.76
N GLU A 136 -6.26 -7.12 8.59
CA GLU A 136 -7.41 -6.82 9.46
C GLU A 136 -8.66 -7.65 9.10
N PHE A 137 -8.66 -8.35 7.96
CA PHE A 137 -9.80 -9.13 7.51
C PHE A 137 -9.42 -10.47 6.89
N ASP A 138 -10.40 -11.35 6.70
CA ASP A 138 -10.24 -12.62 5.99
C ASP A 138 -10.54 -12.42 4.49
N VAL A 139 -9.54 -12.67 3.64
CA VAL A 139 -9.63 -12.42 2.19
C VAL A 139 -10.69 -13.30 1.52
N ALA A 140 -10.86 -14.55 1.98
CA ALA A 140 -11.87 -15.45 1.41
C ALA A 140 -13.29 -14.94 1.71
N THR A 141 -13.54 -14.52 2.95
CA THR A 141 -14.81 -13.94 3.41
C THR A 141 -15.10 -12.62 2.70
N PHE A 142 -14.08 -11.77 2.50
CA PHE A 142 -14.18 -10.57 1.67
C PHE A 142 -14.64 -10.90 0.24
N MET A 143 -14.01 -11.87 -0.42
CA MET A 143 -14.38 -12.26 -1.79
C MET A 143 -15.78 -12.85 -1.89
N GLN A 144 -16.19 -13.64 -0.90
CA GLN A 144 -17.55 -14.14 -0.81
C GLN A 144 -18.56 -12.99 -0.78
N ALA A 145 -18.30 -11.94 0.00
CA ALA A 145 -19.19 -10.78 0.08
C ALA A 145 -19.25 -9.99 -1.24
N VAL A 146 -18.12 -9.81 -1.93
CA VAL A 146 -18.08 -9.19 -3.27
C VAL A 146 -18.95 -9.98 -4.24
N ARG A 147 -18.73 -11.30 -4.34
CA ARG A 147 -19.53 -12.20 -5.20
C ARG A 147 -21.01 -12.15 -4.87
N THR A 148 -21.36 -12.25 -3.58
CA THR A 148 -22.75 -12.21 -3.11
C THR A 148 -23.43 -10.90 -3.51
N THR A 149 -22.74 -9.77 -3.31
CA THR A 149 -23.29 -8.44 -3.59
C THR A 149 -23.47 -8.22 -5.09
N LEU A 150 -22.48 -8.59 -5.91
CA LEU A 150 -22.57 -8.44 -7.37
C LEU A 150 -23.64 -9.33 -8.01
N ALA A 151 -23.90 -10.50 -7.42
CA ALA A 151 -24.96 -11.40 -7.86
C ALA A 151 -26.37 -10.97 -7.38
N GLY A 152 -26.48 -9.92 -6.56
CA GLY A 152 -27.74 -9.54 -5.92
C GLY A 152 -28.24 -10.58 -4.90
N GLY A 153 -27.33 -11.40 -4.37
CA GLY A 153 -27.63 -12.41 -3.34
C GLY A 153 -27.91 -11.80 -1.97
N THR A 154 -28.50 -12.60 -1.08
CA THR A 154 -28.77 -12.18 0.30
C THR A 154 -27.47 -12.10 1.11
N PRO A 155 -27.11 -10.92 1.67
CA PRO A 155 -25.91 -10.78 2.48
C PRO A 155 -25.97 -11.57 3.80
N LEU A 156 -24.83 -12.04 4.27
CA LEU A 156 -24.69 -12.68 5.60
C LEU A 156 -24.74 -11.68 6.77
N LEU A 157 -24.57 -10.39 6.49
CA LEU A 157 -24.74 -9.32 7.48
C LEU A 157 -26.09 -8.63 7.27
N SER A 158 -26.87 -8.52 8.35
CA SER A 158 -27.99 -7.59 8.39
C SER A 158 -27.50 -6.12 8.28
N PRO A 159 -28.37 -5.15 7.95
CA PRO A 159 -28.00 -3.73 7.94
C PRO A 159 -27.43 -3.25 9.29
N GLU A 160 -27.98 -3.74 10.41
CA GLU A 160 -27.51 -3.41 11.76
C GLU A 160 -26.13 -4.01 12.02
N GLN A 161 -25.90 -5.28 11.65
CA GLN A 161 -24.60 -5.93 11.81
C GLN A 161 -23.53 -5.31 10.91
N PHE A 162 -23.91 -4.87 9.70
CA PHE A 162 -23.04 -4.13 8.80
C PHE A 162 -22.60 -2.80 9.43
N ALA A 163 -23.54 -2.02 9.98
CA ALA A 163 -23.21 -0.76 10.67
C ALA A 163 -22.31 -0.98 11.90
N ALA A 164 -22.63 -1.99 12.72
CA ALA A 164 -21.84 -2.36 13.89
C ALA A 164 -20.41 -2.82 13.52
N ALA A 165 -20.26 -3.60 12.45
CA ALA A 165 -18.95 -4.01 11.94
C ALA A 165 -18.12 -2.80 11.48
N GLY A 166 -18.76 -1.81 10.85
CA GLY A 166 -18.13 -0.56 10.43
C GLY A 166 -17.62 0.27 11.61
N GLU A 167 -18.46 0.46 12.63
CA GLU A 167 -18.07 1.18 13.85
C GLU A 167 -16.92 0.47 14.58
N ALA A 168 -17.02 -0.85 14.75
CA ALA A 168 -15.99 -1.65 15.39
C ALA A 168 -14.65 -1.56 14.64
N PHE A 169 -14.69 -1.65 13.31
CA PHE A 169 -13.50 -1.53 12.47
C PHE A 169 -12.88 -0.14 12.57
N GLN A 170 -13.67 0.94 12.50
CA GLN A 170 -13.17 2.31 12.66
C GLN A 170 -12.52 2.52 14.03
N LYS A 171 -13.15 2.05 15.10
CA LYS A 171 -12.61 2.14 16.46
C LYS A 171 -11.30 1.36 16.61
N HIS A 172 -11.23 0.15 16.05
CA HIS A 172 -10.02 -0.66 16.03
C HIS A 172 -8.87 0.06 15.32
N MET A 173 -9.14 0.65 14.15
CA MET A 173 -8.15 1.40 13.39
C MET A 173 -7.64 2.63 14.15
N GLN A 174 -8.53 3.39 14.79
CA GLN A 174 -8.14 4.53 15.63
C GLN A 174 -7.28 4.11 16.83
N GLN A 175 -7.63 3.01 17.50
CA GLN A 175 -6.85 2.47 18.61
C GLN A 175 -5.47 2.01 18.15
N ARG A 176 -5.39 1.37 16.99
CA ARG A 176 -4.13 0.94 16.38
C ARG A 176 -3.24 2.13 16.06
N GLU A 177 -3.78 3.18 15.45
CA GLU A 177 -3.03 4.41 15.13
C GLU A 177 -2.56 5.13 16.40
N ALA A 178 -3.42 5.26 17.41
CA ALA A 178 -3.05 5.86 18.69
C ALA A 178 -1.92 5.08 19.38
N ARG A 179 -2.02 3.75 19.39
CA ARG A 179 -0.98 2.88 19.93
C ARG A 179 0.33 3.00 19.16
N ALA A 180 0.28 2.94 17.82
CA ALA A 180 1.46 3.13 16.99
C ALA A 180 2.11 4.51 17.20
N GLY A 181 1.30 5.55 17.39
CA GLY A 181 1.78 6.90 17.68
C GLY A 181 2.51 7.00 19.02
N GLU A 182 2.02 6.30 20.04
CA GLU A 182 2.68 6.24 21.34
C GLU A 182 3.99 5.42 21.29
N GLU A 183 3.95 4.25 20.64
CA GLU A 183 5.13 3.41 20.44
C GLU A 183 6.23 4.14 19.66
N ASN A 184 5.87 4.82 18.57
CA ASN A 184 6.80 5.62 17.77
C ASN A 184 7.36 6.82 18.54
N ARG A 185 6.51 7.52 19.31
CA ARG A 185 6.93 8.65 20.13
C ARG A 185 7.99 8.21 21.14
N GLN A 186 7.73 7.12 21.86
CA GLN A 186 8.66 6.60 22.85
C GLN A 186 9.96 6.11 22.20
N ALA A 187 9.87 5.30 21.14
CA ALA A 187 11.04 4.82 20.40
C ALA A 187 11.89 5.98 19.85
N GLY A 188 11.23 7.03 19.34
CA GLY A 188 11.88 8.24 18.85
C GLY A 188 12.63 9.00 19.94
N LEU A 189 12.00 9.21 21.10
CA LEU A 189 12.62 9.86 22.25
C LEU A 189 13.86 9.08 22.74
N ASP A 190 13.72 7.77 22.90
CA ASP A 190 14.81 6.90 23.36
C ASP A 190 15.98 6.89 22.36
N PHE A 191 15.66 6.74 21.07
CA PHE A 191 16.64 6.79 20.00
C PHE A 191 17.40 8.13 20.01
N LEU A 192 16.70 9.26 19.99
CA LEU A 192 17.32 10.59 19.97
C LEU A 192 18.13 10.84 21.25
N ALA A 193 17.67 10.36 22.40
CA ALA A 193 18.38 10.48 23.67
C ALA A 193 19.73 9.73 23.67
N GLY A 194 19.81 8.57 23.03
CA GLY A 194 21.06 7.84 22.81
C GLY A 194 21.91 8.45 21.70
N ASN A 195 21.30 8.79 20.57
CA ASN A 195 22.01 9.25 19.38
C ASN A 195 22.81 10.53 19.60
N ARG A 196 22.31 11.48 20.41
CA ARG A 196 23.04 12.71 20.80
C ARG A 196 24.37 12.45 21.53
N THR A 197 24.58 11.25 22.07
CA THR A 197 25.83 10.87 22.75
C THR A 197 26.85 10.26 21.78
N THR A 198 26.43 9.97 20.54
CA THR A 198 27.28 9.37 19.51
C THR A 198 28.30 10.39 18.99
N LYS A 199 29.56 9.97 18.86
CA LYS A 199 30.64 10.84 18.38
C LYS A 199 30.31 11.44 17.01
N GLY A 200 30.40 12.77 16.92
CA GLY A 200 30.16 13.52 15.67
C GLY A 200 28.68 13.83 15.41
N VAL A 201 27.77 13.40 16.28
CA VAL A 201 26.39 13.88 16.28
C VAL A 201 26.32 15.22 17.01
N VAL A 202 25.61 16.17 16.41
CA VAL A 202 25.33 17.49 16.97
C VAL A 202 23.82 17.68 17.08
N THR A 203 23.37 18.20 18.21
CA THR A 203 21.95 18.52 18.45
C THR A 203 21.76 20.04 18.43
N THR A 204 20.81 20.53 17.64
CA THR A 204 20.45 21.95 17.60
C THR A 204 19.45 22.30 18.71
N ALA A 205 19.16 23.59 18.87
CA ALA A 205 18.19 24.07 19.86
C ALA A 205 16.75 23.58 19.61
N SER A 206 16.39 23.30 18.35
CA SER A 206 15.07 22.76 17.98
C SER A 206 14.95 21.25 18.24
N GLY A 207 16.05 20.57 18.58
CA GLY A 207 16.11 19.13 18.76
C GLY A 207 16.51 18.36 17.50
N LEU A 208 16.70 19.02 16.35
CA LEU A 208 17.29 18.39 15.17
C LEU A 208 18.67 17.83 15.53
N GLN A 209 18.92 16.58 15.16
CA GLN A 209 20.25 15.98 15.27
C GLN A 209 20.85 15.77 13.89
N TYR A 210 22.14 16.00 13.75
CA TYR A 210 22.84 15.77 12.49
C TYR A 210 24.26 15.29 12.70
N GLN A 211 24.80 14.64 11.67
CA GLN A 211 26.19 14.24 11.58
C GLN A 211 26.72 14.60 10.20
N VAL A 212 27.92 15.20 10.15
CA VAL A 212 28.56 15.49 8.87
C VAL A 212 29.28 14.24 8.38
N LEU A 213 28.80 13.68 7.26
CA LEU A 213 29.41 12.53 6.61
C LEU A 213 30.53 12.96 5.65
N ARG A 214 30.33 14.09 4.98
CA ARG A 214 31.32 14.74 4.12
C ARG A 214 31.15 16.25 4.18
N GLN A 215 32.24 16.95 4.47
CA GLN A 215 32.23 18.41 4.45
C GLN A 215 32.13 18.94 3.01
N GLY A 216 31.28 19.94 2.81
CA GLY A 216 31.25 20.74 1.59
C GLY A 216 32.12 21.98 1.75
N SER A 217 32.29 22.73 0.66
CA SER A 217 33.12 23.94 0.64
C SER A 217 32.44 25.15 -0.01
N GLY A 218 31.22 25.01 -0.50
CA GLY A 218 30.49 26.12 -1.09
C GLY A 218 29.71 26.96 -0.07
N ARG A 219 28.96 27.95 -0.58
CA ARG A 219 28.03 28.74 0.25
C ARG A 219 26.92 27.86 0.84
N ARG A 220 26.28 28.34 1.90
CA ARG A 220 25.11 27.71 2.53
C ARG A 220 23.82 28.36 2.00
N PRO A 221 22.73 27.61 1.86
CA PRO A 221 21.45 28.16 1.41
C PRO A 221 20.79 29.00 2.51
N MET A 222 20.08 30.04 2.08
CA MET A 222 19.13 30.79 2.90
C MET A 222 17.76 30.12 2.86
N ALA A 223 16.93 30.31 3.88
CA ALA A 223 15.60 29.71 3.96
C ALA A 223 14.64 30.09 2.79
N THR A 224 14.98 31.10 2.00
CA THR A 224 14.23 31.53 0.81
C THR A 224 14.66 30.84 -0.47
N ASP A 225 15.80 30.16 -0.45
CA ASP A 225 16.43 29.62 -1.64
C ASP A 225 15.75 28.33 -2.10
N ARG A 226 16.03 27.98 -3.35
CA ARG A 226 15.75 26.68 -3.91
C ARG A 226 17.07 25.91 -3.98
N VAL A 227 17.04 24.63 -3.62
CA VAL A 227 18.22 23.77 -3.59
C VAL A 227 18.03 22.56 -4.48
N ARG A 228 19.15 22.02 -4.97
CA ARG A 228 19.20 20.73 -5.65
C ARG A 228 19.94 19.73 -4.76
N VAL A 229 19.32 18.57 -4.52
CA VAL A 229 19.85 17.56 -3.60
C VAL A 229 19.74 16.14 -4.12
N HIS A 230 20.66 15.28 -3.70
CA HIS A 230 20.38 13.86 -3.57
C HIS A 230 19.99 13.54 -2.14
N TYR A 231 19.03 12.63 -1.94
CA TYR A 231 18.64 12.22 -0.60
C TYR A 231 18.07 10.81 -0.54
N ARG A 232 18.13 10.23 0.65
CA ARG A 232 17.46 8.99 1.03
C ARG A 232 16.83 9.17 2.41
N GLY A 233 15.51 9.07 2.47
CA GLY A 233 14.70 9.14 3.70
C GLY A 233 14.27 7.76 4.18
N THR A 234 14.56 7.44 5.44
CA THR A 234 14.17 6.20 6.09
C THR A 234 13.52 6.43 7.45
N LEU A 235 12.68 5.50 7.89
CA LEU A 235 12.28 5.39 9.29
C LEU A 235 13.45 4.81 10.12
N LEU A 236 13.30 4.80 11.45
CA LEU A 236 14.32 4.25 12.36
C LEU A 236 14.56 2.75 12.16
N ASP A 237 13.57 2.01 11.67
CA ASP A 237 13.68 0.58 11.34
C ASP A 237 14.38 0.31 9.99
N GLY A 238 14.76 1.37 9.25
CA GLY A 238 15.42 1.28 7.96
C GLY A 238 14.47 1.26 6.76
N THR A 239 13.15 1.26 6.97
CA THR A 239 12.15 1.33 5.89
C THR A 239 12.36 2.63 5.10
N VAL A 240 12.66 2.50 3.80
CA VAL A 240 12.78 3.64 2.88
C VAL A 240 11.39 4.14 2.54
N PHE A 241 11.12 5.43 2.77
CA PHE A 241 9.85 6.05 2.36
C PHE A 241 9.99 6.99 1.17
N ASP A 242 11.20 7.49 0.90
CA ASP A 242 11.49 8.34 -0.24
C ASP A 242 12.99 8.35 -0.56
N SER A 243 13.37 8.25 -1.84
CA SER A 243 14.76 8.21 -2.29
C SER A 243 14.89 8.82 -3.68
N SER A 244 15.74 9.84 -3.83
CA SER A 244 16.04 10.38 -5.15
C SER A 244 17.00 9.48 -5.95
N TYR A 245 17.78 8.65 -5.25
CA TYR A 245 18.63 7.64 -5.87
C TYR A 245 17.82 6.56 -6.58
N ASP A 246 16.72 6.12 -5.97
CA ASP A 246 15.85 5.07 -6.53
C ASP A 246 15.13 5.56 -7.79
N ARG A 247 14.92 6.88 -7.89
CA ARG A 247 14.42 7.56 -9.10
C ARG A 247 15.49 7.85 -10.15
N GLY A 248 16.77 7.67 -9.83
CA GLY A 248 17.89 7.95 -10.73
C GLY A 248 18.14 9.44 -11.04
N GLN A 249 17.49 10.37 -10.34
CA GLN A 249 17.63 11.81 -10.59
C GLN A 249 17.60 12.64 -9.31
N ALA A 250 18.37 13.74 -9.28
CA ALA A 250 18.33 14.72 -8.20
C ALA A 250 16.95 15.38 -8.10
N ALA A 251 16.65 15.92 -6.91
CA ALA A 251 15.40 16.61 -6.64
C ALA A 251 15.67 18.08 -6.30
N ASP A 252 14.77 18.94 -6.77
CA ASP A 252 14.79 20.38 -6.49
C ASP A 252 13.70 20.73 -5.47
N PHE A 253 14.05 21.48 -4.43
CA PHE A 253 13.10 21.89 -3.39
C PHE A 253 13.26 23.37 -3.05
N GLY A 254 12.15 24.09 -2.92
CA GLY A 254 12.15 25.38 -2.24
C GLY A 254 12.18 25.16 -0.72
N LEU A 255 13.09 25.80 0.00
CA LEU A 255 13.26 25.55 1.44
C LEU A 255 12.06 25.97 2.30
N ARG A 256 11.12 26.75 1.76
CA ARG A 256 9.82 27.07 2.41
C ARG A 256 8.72 26.02 2.21
N GLN A 257 8.95 25.01 1.36
CA GLN A 257 7.96 24.02 0.95
C GLN A 257 8.26 22.62 1.51
N VAL A 258 9.33 22.50 2.31
CA VAL A 258 9.76 21.25 2.94
C VAL A 258 9.47 21.29 4.44
N ILE A 259 9.60 20.14 5.10
CA ILE A 259 9.42 20.05 6.56
C ILE A 259 10.42 20.96 7.31
N PRO A 260 10.05 21.50 8.49
CA PRO A 260 10.91 22.42 9.24
C PRO A 260 12.34 21.92 9.47
N GLY A 261 12.51 20.62 9.75
CA GLY A 261 13.82 20.02 9.96
C GLY A 261 14.71 20.02 8.71
N TRP A 262 14.12 19.96 7.51
CA TRP A 262 14.86 20.13 6.26
C TRP A 262 15.27 21.58 6.04
N THR A 263 14.36 22.53 6.26
CA THR A 263 14.66 23.97 6.16
C THR A 263 15.83 24.36 7.07
N GLU A 264 15.81 23.89 8.31
CA GLU A 264 16.89 24.10 9.28
C GLU A 264 18.17 23.36 8.88
N GLY A 265 18.07 22.04 8.62
CA GLY A 265 19.23 21.19 8.35
C GLY A 265 20.02 21.60 7.10
N LEU A 266 19.32 21.94 6.01
CA LEU A 266 19.96 22.36 4.76
C LEU A 266 20.67 23.69 4.89
N ALA A 267 20.16 24.62 5.71
CA ALA A 267 20.84 25.89 5.99
C ALA A 267 22.19 25.70 6.73
N LEU A 268 22.41 24.54 7.36
CA LEU A 268 23.69 24.19 7.99
C LEU A 268 24.71 23.62 7.00
N MET A 269 24.27 23.19 5.81
CA MET A 269 25.09 22.47 4.83
C MET A 269 25.75 23.43 3.84
N PRO A 270 27.09 23.43 3.73
CA PRO A 270 27.77 23.99 2.56
C PRO A 270 27.45 23.15 1.30
N ILE A 271 27.33 23.79 0.13
CA ILE A 271 27.26 23.07 -1.15
C ILE A 271 28.43 22.07 -1.26
N GLY A 272 28.13 20.87 -1.78
CA GLY A 272 29.02 19.71 -1.88
C GLY A 272 29.03 18.82 -0.63
N GLY A 273 28.40 19.28 0.47
CA GLY A 273 28.32 18.55 1.72
C GLY A 273 27.35 17.37 1.67
N ARG A 274 27.67 16.32 2.43
CA ARG A 274 26.78 15.19 2.68
C ARG A 274 26.58 14.99 4.18
N TYR A 275 25.33 15.10 4.62
CA TYR A 275 24.96 15.09 6.04
C TYR A 275 23.95 13.98 6.28
N ARG A 276 23.96 13.43 7.49
CA ARG A 276 22.85 12.65 8.03
C ARG A 276 22.05 13.50 8.99
N PHE A 277 20.73 13.47 8.89
CA PHE A 277 19.80 14.12 9.80
C PHE A 277 18.93 13.08 10.49
N TRP A 278 18.68 13.28 11.78
CA TRP A 278 17.61 12.63 12.52
C TRP A 278 16.65 13.72 12.98
N ILE A 279 15.47 13.71 12.38
CA ILE A 279 14.48 14.77 12.48
C ILE A 279 13.36 14.30 13.41
N PRO A 280 13.20 14.90 14.61
CA PRO A 280 12.05 14.62 15.48
C PRO A 280 10.72 14.88 14.76
N SER A 281 9.66 14.19 15.17
CA SER A 281 8.34 14.29 14.54
C SER A 281 7.81 15.73 14.46
N ASP A 282 8.09 16.55 15.46
CA ASP A 282 7.63 17.95 15.55
C ASP A 282 8.28 18.86 14.50
N LEU A 283 9.44 18.46 13.97
CA LEU A 283 10.12 19.11 12.84
C LEU A 283 9.84 18.39 11.51
N ALA A 284 8.91 17.42 11.51
CA ALA A 284 8.55 16.57 10.39
C ALA A 284 7.02 16.53 10.19
N TYR A 285 6.40 15.35 10.34
CA TYR A 285 4.96 15.13 10.07
C TYR A 285 4.09 14.97 11.33
N GLY A 286 4.67 15.19 12.52
CA GLY A 286 3.94 15.27 13.79
C GLY A 286 3.10 14.04 14.14
N THR A 287 2.02 14.28 14.88
CA THR A 287 1.11 13.25 15.42
C THR A 287 0.27 12.55 14.37
N GLN A 288 0.14 13.12 13.18
CA GLN A 288 -0.62 12.52 12.07
C GLN A 288 0.27 11.66 11.17
N GLY A 289 1.57 11.94 11.13
CA GLY A 289 2.48 11.30 10.18
C GLY A 289 2.14 11.68 8.72
N ARG A 290 2.57 10.83 7.79
CA ARG A 290 2.22 10.89 6.37
C ARG A 290 1.88 9.47 5.90
N PRO A 291 0.65 9.00 6.16
CA PRO A 291 0.19 7.68 5.74
C PRO A 291 0.27 7.49 4.20
N PRO A 292 0.42 6.25 3.72
CA PRO A 292 0.48 5.01 4.50
C PRO A 292 1.87 4.70 5.06
N THR A 293 2.93 5.40 4.63
CA THR A 293 4.32 4.98 4.88
C THR A 293 4.91 5.56 6.16
N ILE A 294 4.63 6.83 6.48
CA ILE A 294 5.18 7.48 7.68
C ILE A 294 4.09 7.49 8.75
N GLY A 295 4.31 6.71 9.80
CA GLY A 295 3.38 6.63 10.93
C GLY A 295 3.36 7.90 11.80
N PRO A 296 2.37 8.02 12.68
CA PRO A 296 2.29 9.09 13.68
C PRO A 296 3.56 9.15 14.55
N ASN A 297 4.01 10.35 14.90
CA ASN A 297 5.17 10.62 15.77
C ASN A 297 6.49 9.97 15.32
N SER A 298 6.64 9.67 14.03
CA SER A 298 7.86 9.04 13.52
C SER A 298 9.03 10.01 13.48
N VAL A 299 10.19 9.58 13.99
CA VAL A 299 11.49 10.22 13.71
C VAL A 299 11.92 9.83 12.30
N LEU A 300 12.35 10.81 11.52
CA LEU A 300 12.83 10.59 10.15
C LEU A 300 14.35 10.63 10.12
N VAL A 301 14.95 9.71 9.38
CA VAL A 301 16.39 9.70 9.09
C VAL A 301 16.59 10.09 7.63
N PHE A 302 17.42 11.09 7.38
CA PHE A 302 17.77 11.49 6.01
C PHE A 302 19.27 11.50 5.83
N ASP A 303 19.75 10.82 4.79
CA ASP A 303 21.05 11.12 4.19
C ASP A 303 20.83 12.10 3.06
N VAL A 304 21.44 13.29 3.13
CA VAL A 304 21.26 14.36 2.14
C VAL A 304 22.61 14.81 1.63
N GLU A 305 22.70 14.99 0.32
CA GLU A 305 23.84 15.58 -0.39
C GLU A 305 23.37 16.85 -1.09
N LEU A 306 23.92 17.99 -0.68
CA LEU A 306 23.58 19.30 -1.27
C LEU A 306 24.43 19.55 -2.50
N LEU A 307 23.80 19.56 -3.67
CA LEU A 307 24.48 19.70 -4.96
C LEU A 307 24.60 21.15 -5.39
N ASP A 308 23.53 21.95 -5.22
CA ASP A 308 23.52 23.34 -5.66
C ASP A 308 22.45 24.20 -4.98
N ILE A 309 22.57 25.51 -5.15
CA ILE A 309 21.56 26.53 -4.84
C ILE A 309 21.15 27.18 -6.16
N LEU A 310 19.86 27.11 -6.48
CA LEU A 310 19.27 27.48 -7.77
C LEU A 310 18.76 28.92 -7.80
#